data_AF-A0A6M1RIN9-F1
#
_entry.id   AF-A0A6M1RIN9-F1
#
_cell.length_a   1.000
_cell.length_b   1.000
_cell.length_c   1.000
_cell.angle_alpha   90.00
_cell.angle_beta   90.00
_cell.angle_gamma   90.00
#
_symmetry.space_group_name_H-M   'P 1'
#
loop_
_entity.id
_entity.type
_entity.pdbx_description
1 polymer ?
#
loop_
_entity_poly.entity_id
_entity_poly.type
_entity_poly.pdbx_seq_one_letter_code
_entity_poly.pdbx_strand_id
1 'polypeptide(L)'
;MESLSLVAFGVCLALVFPMSLVMTVRTWSRRRTWVHAEGTVTSVKTKRQSSGNTQTTVRYQYLDSSGQQRSGTDTPWFREPKRNSRIAVMYDPDRPEISEASSMTWLYLMLLFSLVLFVGGVILIVSGLGT
;
A
#
# COMPACT_ATOMS: atom_id res chain seq x y z
N MET A 1 -36.19 -11.67 -12.58
CA MET A 1 -35.49 -11.15 -11.39
C MET A 1 -34.02 -11.58 -11.37
N GLU A 2 -33.67 -12.77 -11.86
CA GLU A 2 -32.29 -13.29 -11.83
C GLU A 2 -31.31 -12.53 -12.75
N SER A 3 -31.73 -12.12 -13.94
CA SER A 3 -30.92 -11.33 -14.87
C SER A 3 -30.53 -9.95 -14.32
N LEU A 4 -31.45 -9.27 -13.64
CA LEU A 4 -31.22 -7.95 -13.03
C LEU A 4 -30.22 -8.03 -11.87
N SER A 5 -30.29 -9.10 -11.06
CA SER A 5 -29.32 -9.38 -10.00
C SER A 5 -27.92 -9.68 -10.54
N LEU A 6 -27.81 -10.44 -11.66
CA LEU A 6 -26.54 -10.74 -12.32
C LEU A 6 -25.88 -9.48 -12.89
N VAL A 7 -26.65 -8.63 -13.56
CA VAL A 7 -26.16 -7.35 -14.10
C VAL A 7 -25.72 -6.42 -12.96
N ALA A 8 -26.52 -6.29 -11.89
CA ALA A 8 -26.15 -5.47 -10.75
C ALA A 8 -24.85 -5.95 -10.07
N PHE A 9 -24.69 -7.27 -9.89
CA PHE A 9 -23.48 -7.86 -9.33
C PHE A 9 -22.25 -7.65 -10.23
N GLY A 10 -22.42 -7.81 -11.54
CA GLY A 10 -21.36 -7.54 -12.53
C GLY A 10 -20.92 -6.07 -12.55
N VAL A 11 -21.86 -5.13 -12.44
CA VAL A 11 -21.55 -3.68 -12.33
C VAL A 11 -20.78 -3.37 -11.05
N CYS A 12 -21.18 -3.94 -9.91
CA CYS A 12 -20.45 -3.77 -8.65
C CYS A 12 -19.01 -4.25 -8.76
N LEU A 13 -18.78 -5.43 -9.36
CA LEU A 13 -17.43 -5.96 -9.59
C LEU A 13 -16.62 -5.09 -10.55
N ALA A 14 -17.25 -4.60 -11.62
CA ALA A 14 -16.61 -3.74 -12.61
C ALA A 14 -16.19 -2.38 -12.02
N LEU A 15 -16.89 -1.86 -11.01
CA LEU A 15 -16.55 -0.59 -10.36
C LEU A 15 -15.32 -0.68 -9.42
N VAL A 16 -14.95 -1.88 -8.96
CA VAL A 16 -13.77 -2.06 -8.09
C VAL A 16 -12.47 -1.67 -8.81
N PHE A 17 -12.36 -1.97 -10.10
CA PHE A 17 -11.17 -1.70 -10.90
C PHE A 17 -10.88 -0.22 -11.16
N PRO A 18 -11.81 0.64 -11.65
CA PRO A 18 -11.52 2.06 -11.80
C PRO A 18 -11.19 2.73 -10.46
N MET A 19 -11.79 2.28 -9.35
CA MET A 19 -11.47 2.77 -8.01
C MET A 19 -10.04 2.40 -7.59
N SER A 20 -9.62 1.15 -7.75
CA SER A 20 -8.25 0.70 -7.44
C SER A 20 -7.21 1.36 -8.35
N LEU A 21 -7.55 1.59 -9.62
CA LEU A 21 -6.72 2.28 -10.60
C LEU A 21 -6.47 3.74 -10.19
N VAL A 22 -7.52 4.48 -9.83
CA VAL A 22 -7.39 5.87 -9.35
C VAL A 22 -6.54 5.94 -8.08
N MET A 23 -6.73 5.02 -7.13
CA MET A 23 -5.89 4.96 -5.93
C MET A 23 -4.43 4.68 -6.26
N THR A 24 -4.16 3.76 -7.20
CA THR A 24 -2.81 3.41 -7.62
C THR A 24 -2.14 4.59 -8.31
N VAL A 25 -2.80 5.22 -9.28
CA VAL A 25 -2.28 6.40 -10.00
C VAL A 25 -2.04 7.56 -9.05
N ARG A 26 -2.98 7.84 -8.13
CA ARG A 26 -2.83 8.91 -7.13
C ARG A 26 -1.64 8.65 -6.20
N THR A 27 -1.45 7.40 -5.77
CA THR A 27 -0.31 7.01 -4.94
C THR A 27 0.99 7.13 -5.74
N TRP A 28 1.00 6.68 -6.99
CA TRP A 28 2.15 6.76 -7.87
C TRP A 28 2.57 8.20 -8.18
N SER A 29 1.59 9.06 -8.48
CA SER A 29 1.82 10.48 -8.72
C SER A 29 2.38 11.19 -7.50
N ARG A 30 1.91 10.85 -6.28
CA ARG A 30 2.45 11.42 -5.04
C ARG A 30 3.88 10.97 -4.79
N ARG A 31 4.17 9.69 -5.01
CA ARG A 31 5.50 9.11 -4.72
C ARG A 31 6.54 9.37 -5.81
N ARG A 32 6.18 9.99 -6.95
CA ARG A 32 7.11 10.27 -8.04
C ARG A 32 8.17 11.32 -7.67
N THR A 33 7.86 12.19 -6.73
CA THR A 33 8.77 13.23 -6.21
C THR A 33 9.57 12.74 -5.01
N TRP A 34 9.33 11.52 -4.52
CA TRP A 34 9.94 11.04 -3.29
C TRP A 34 11.40 10.68 -3.50
N VAL A 35 12.21 11.03 -2.50
CA VAL A 35 13.66 10.82 -2.52
C VAL A 35 13.99 9.58 -1.70
N HIS A 36 14.96 8.80 -2.18
CA HIS A 36 15.49 7.65 -1.47
C HIS A 36 16.61 8.10 -0.53
N ALA A 37 16.51 7.72 0.75
CA ALA A 37 17.55 7.91 1.76
C ALA A 37 17.83 6.61 2.52
N GLU A 38 19.06 6.48 3.02
CA GLU A 38 19.41 5.41 3.96
C GLU A 38 19.07 5.84 5.39
N GLY A 39 18.18 5.09 6.04
CA GLY A 39 17.86 5.24 7.45
C GLY A 39 18.56 4.19 8.30
N THR A 40 18.94 4.57 9.52
CA THR A 40 19.43 3.66 10.56
C THR A 40 18.35 3.39 11.59
N VAL A 41 18.09 2.12 11.89
CA VAL A 41 17.11 1.73 12.91
C VAL A 41 17.66 2.00 14.30
N THR A 42 17.00 2.87 15.06
CA THR A 42 17.44 3.27 16.40
C THR A 42 16.77 2.46 17.51
N SER A 43 15.50 2.08 17.30
CA SER A 43 14.71 1.33 18.29
C SER A 43 13.73 0.38 17.61
N VAL A 44 13.60 -0.82 18.19
CA VAL A 44 12.63 -1.84 17.79
C VAL A 44 11.83 -2.18 19.04
N LYS A 45 10.52 -1.98 18.99
CA LYS A 45 9.60 -2.30 20.08
C LYS A 45 8.61 -3.34 19.58
N THR A 46 8.70 -4.54 20.13
CA THR A 46 7.75 -5.61 19.87
C THR A 46 6.75 -5.64 21.01
N LYS A 47 5.47 -5.34 20.74
CA LYS A 47 4.39 -5.41 21.71
C LYS A 47 3.45 -6.55 21.33
N ARG A 48 3.31 -7.53 22.23
CA ARG A 48 2.29 -8.56 22.10
C ARG A 48 0.94 -7.97 22.51
N GLN A 49 -0.02 -7.96 21.57
CA GLN A 49 -1.38 -7.54 21.87
C GLN A 49 -2.16 -8.67 22.55
N SER A 50 -3.17 -8.31 23.33
CA SER A 50 -4.08 -9.25 24.00
C SER A 50 -4.83 -10.16 23.01
N SER A 51 -4.95 -9.75 21.75
CA SER A 51 -5.50 -10.52 20.63
C SER A 51 -4.62 -11.68 20.15
N GLY A 52 -3.46 -11.90 20.79
CA GLY A 52 -2.47 -12.90 20.38
C GLY A 52 -1.54 -12.43 19.25
N ASN A 53 -1.83 -11.27 18.64
CA ASN A 53 -1.04 -10.74 17.54
C ASN A 53 0.18 -9.94 18.05
N THR A 54 1.33 -10.11 17.40
CA THR A 54 2.57 -9.41 17.75
C THR A 54 2.75 -8.20 16.85
N GLN A 55 2.72 -6.99 17.41
CA GLN A 55 2.97 -5.77 16.65
C GLN A 55 4.39 -5.27 16.92
N THR A 56 5.21 -5.25 15.86
CA THR A 56 6.58 -4.73 15.93
C THR A 56 6.62 -3.33 15.34
N THR A 57 6.94 -2.36 16.18
CA THR A 57 7.09 -0.95 15.82
C THR A 57 8.57 -0.59 15.80
N VAL A 58 9.02 -0.03 14.69
CA VAL A 58 10.42 0.31 14.46
C VAL A 58 10.56 1.80 14.31
N ARG A 59 11.44 2.40 15.11
CA ARG A 59 11.86 3.78 14.96
C ARG A 59 13.19 3.82 14.23
N TYR A 60 13.27 4.64 13.21
CA TYR A 60 14.47 4.86 12.41
C TYR A 60 14.80 6.34 12.33
N GLN A 61 16.06 6.64 12.08
CA GLN A 61 16.56 7.97 11.80
C GLN A 61 17.23 7.98 10.44
N TYR A 62 17.00 9.02 9.65
CA TYR A 62 17.64 9.20 8.35
C TYR A 62 18.11 10.64 8.18
N LEU A 63 19.10 10.85 7.32
CA LEU A 63 19.53 12.18 6.92
C LEU A 63 18.71 12.58 5.70
N ASP A 64 18.09 13.75 5.73
CA ASP A 64 17.47 14.32 4.53
C ASP A 64 18.53 14.98 3.62
N SER A 65 18.11 15.34 2.40
CA SER A 65 18.94 16.02 1.40
C SER A 65 19.44 17.40 1.85
N SER A 66 18.86 17.98 2.90
CA SER A 66 19.32 19.25 3.51
C SER A 66 20.35 19.04 4.63
N GLY A 67 20.68 17.78 4.94
CA GLY A 67 21.61 17.42 6.00
C GLY A 67 20.97 17.35 7.40
N GLN A 68 19.65 17.51 7.52
CA GLN A 68 18.97 17.41 8.81
C GLN A 68 18.65 15.95 9.14
N GLN A 69 18.83 15.61 10.42
CA GLN A 69 18.46 14.30 10.94
C GLN A 69 16.96 14.26 11.24
N ARG A 70 16.24 13.39 10.54
CA ARG A 70 14.81 13.15 10.73
C ARG A 70 14.59 11.76 11.31
N SER A 71 13.46 11.57 11.99
CA SER A 71 13.09 10.27 12.56
C SER A 71 11.68 9.88 12.14
N GLY A 72 11.52 8.63 11.71
CA GLY A 72 10.23 8.04 11.34
C GLY A 72 9.91 6.83 12.20
N THR A 73 8.64 6.43 12.17
CA THR A 73 8.17 5.19 12.80
C THR A 73 7.45 4.36 11.74
N ASP A 74 7.78 3.08 11.63
CA ASP A 74 7.10 2.16 10.71
C ASP A 74 6.92 0.79 11.37
N THR A 75 5.92 0.05 10.92
CA THR A 75 5.62 -1.32 11.36
C THR A 75 5.95 -2.27 10.21
N PRO A 76 7.17 -2.84 10.21
CA PRO A 76 7.60 -3.70 9.12
C PRO A 76 6.75 -4.97 9.07
N TRP A 77 6.17 -5.24 7.90
CA TRP A 77 5.27 -6.38 7.69
C TRP A 77 6.01 -7.70 7.42
N PHE A 78 7.21 -7.66 6.83
CA PHE A 78 7.88 -8.87 6.32
C PHE A 78 9.08 -9.34 7.14
N ARG A 79 9.79 -8.43 7.82
CA ARG A 79 11.01 -8.79 8.56
C ARG A 79 11.23 -7.80 9.67
N GLU A 80 11.40 -8.27 10.90
CA GLU A 80 11.84 -7.41 11.99
C GLU A 80 13.27 -6.94 11.71
N PRO A 81 13.48 -5.64 11.40
CA PRO A 81 14.81 -5.12 11.20
C PRO A 81 15.52 -5.14 12.55
N LYS A 82 16.80 -5.50 12.54
CA LYS A 82 17.62 -5.48 13.75
C LYS A 82 17.95 -4.03 14.11
N ARG A 83 18.13 -3.75 15.40
CA ARG A 83 18.66 -2.46 15.84
C ARG A 83 20.01 -2.21 15.14
N ASN A 84 20.22 -0.98 14.68
CA ASN A 84 21.35 -0.53 13.85
C ASN A 84 21.42 -1.12 12.43
N SER A 85 20.38 -1.80 11.94
CA SER A 85 20.34 -2.15 10.51
C SER A 85 20.03 -0.91 9.67
N ARG A 86 20.63 -0.85 8.48
CA ARG A 86 20.27 0.12 7.46
C ARG A 86 18.97 -0.30 6.77
N ILE A 87 18.06 0.64 6.59
CA ILE A 87 16.81 0.46 5.85
C ILE A 87 16.71 1.52 4.76
N ALA A 88 16.19 1.14 3.60
CA ALA A 88 15.84 2.10 2.57
C ALA A 88 14.56 2.83 3.00
N VAL A 89 14.63 4.14 3.12
CA VAL A 89 13.51 5.02 3.44
C VAL A 89 13.20 5.84 2.20
N MET A 90 11.92 5.94 1.84
CA MET A 90 11.46 6.97 0.92
C MET A 90 10.76 8.06 1.72
N TYR A 91 11.05 9.31 1.39
CA TYR A 91 10.39 10.47 2.00
C TYR A 91 10.01 11.50 0.94
N ASP A 92 8.98 12.29 1.26
CA ASP A 92 8.58 13.43 0.44
C ASP A 92 9.51 14.63 0.75
N PRO A 93 10.28 15.16 -0.23
CA PRO A 93 11.19 16.28 0.00
C PRO A 93 10.45 17.56 0.42
N ASP A 94 9.20 17.74 -0.01
CA ASP A 94 8.39 18.91 0.36
C ASP A 94 7.72 18.72 1.74
N ARG A 95 7.59 17.47 2.21
CA ARG A 95 7.03 17.09 3.52
C ARG A 95 7.80 15.91 4.14
N PRO A 96 9.00 16.15 4.70
CA PRO A 96 9.87 15.09 5.21
C PRO A 96 9.30 14.31 6.41
N GLU A 97 8.20 14.78 7.00
CA GLU A 97 7.42 14.03 8.00
C GLU A 97 6.66 12.83 7.43
N ILE A 98 6.48 12.77 6.11
CA ILE A 98 5.85 11.66 5.40
C ILE A 98 6.95 10.74 4.88
N SER A 99 7.20 9.64 5.59
CA SER A 99 8.17 8.62 5.21
C SER A 99 7.55 7.22 5.31
N GLU A 100 7.73 6.39 4.29
CA GLU A 100 7.21 5.02 4.26
C GLU A 100 8.32 4.03 3.89
N ALA A 101 8.39 2.91 4.61
CA ALA A 101 9.14 1.73 4.16
C ALA A 101 8.25 0.72 3.40
N SER A 102 7.00 1.10 3.10
CA SER A 102 5.99 0.18 2.56
C SER A 102 6.12 -0.02 1.05
N SER A 103 6.43 -1.27 0.68
CA SER A 103 6.66 -1.71 -0.70
C SER A 103 5.40 -1.66 -1.55
N MET A 104 5.54 -1.13 -2.77
CA MET A 104 4.45 -0.94 -3.74
C MET A 104 3.81 -2.25 -4.24
N THR A 105 4.42 -3.40 -3.90
CA THR A 105 4.00 -4.75 -4.29
C THR A 105 2.53 -5.03 -3.93
N TRP A 106 2.06 -4.59 -2.77
CA TRP A 106 0.67 -4.84 -2.35
C TRP A 106 -0.35 -4.12 -3.24
N LEU A 107 -0.06 -2.88 -3.65
CA LEU A 107 -0.94 -2.12 -4.53
C LEU A 107 -1.03 -2.75 -5.92
N TYR A 108 0.09 -3.23 -6.47
CA TYR A 108 0.09 -3.94 -7.76
C TYR A 108 -0.67 -5.27 -7.70
N LEU A 109 -0.55 -6.02 -6.59
CA LEU A 109 -1.33 -7.25 -6.38
C LEU A 109 -2.83 -6.97 -6.32
N MET A 110 -3.24 -5.94 -5.57
CA MET A 110 -4.63 -5.48 -5.50
C MET A 110 -5.15 -5.03 -6.87
N LEU A 111 -4.33 -4.31 -7.65
CA LEU A 111 -4.67 -3.89 -9.01
C LEU A 111 -4.92 -5.10 -9.92
N LEU A 112 -4.01 -6.08 -9.90
CA LEU A 112 -4.12 -7.28 -10.72
C LEU A 112 -5.33 -8.13 -10.34
N PHE A 113 -5.61 -8.27 -9.04
CA PHE A 113 -6.83 -8.91 -8.56
C PHE A 113 -8.10 -8.18 -9.02
N SER A 114 -8.12 -6.84 -8.92
CA SER A 114 -9.27 -6.04 -9.39
C SER A 114 -9.49 -6.13 -10.89
N LEU A 115 -8.44 -6.33 -11.69
CA LEU A 115 -8.56 -6.56 -13.14
C LEU A 115 -9.27 -7.88 -13.43
N VAL A 116 -8.97 -8.95 -12.68
CA VAL A 116 -9.67 -10.24 -12.80
C VAL A 116 -11.16 -10.07 -12.46
N LEU A 117 -11.47 -9.36 -11.38
CA LEU A 117 -12.86 -9.06 -11.00
C LEU A 117 -13.59 -8.22 -12.06
N PHE A 118 -12.89 -7.27 -12.69
CA PHE A 118 -13.46 -6.47 -13.77
C PHE A 118 -13.83 -7.33 -14.98
N VAL A 119 -12.91 -8.18 -15.44
CA VAL A 119 -13.18 -9.10 -16.56
C VAL A 119 -14.35 -10.03 -16.22
N GLY A 120 -14.37 -10.61 -15.02
CA GLY A 120 -15.48 -11.43 -14.55
C GLY A 120 -16.81 -10.66 -14.49
N GLY A 121 -16.79 -9.42 -13.98
CA GLY A 121 -17.95 -8.54 -13.93
C GLY A 121 -18.51 -8.21 -15.31
N VAL A 122 -17.65 -7.90 -16.28
CA VAL A 122 -18.05 -7.65 -17.67
C VAL A 122 -18.68 -8.90 -18.30
N ILE A 123 -18.10 -10.08 -18.11
CA ILE A 123 -18.67 -11.35 -18.61
C ILE A 123 -20.07 -11.59 -18.02
N LEU A 124 -20.27 -11.30 -16.73
CA LEU A 124 -21.57 -11.42 -16.08
C LEU A 124 -22.60 -10.43 -16.63
N ILE A 125 -22.20 -9.18 -16.89
CA ILE A 125 -23.08 -8.17 -17.51
C ILE A 125 -23.52 -8.61 -18.90
N VAL A 126 -22.58 -9.07 -19.74
CA VAL A 126 -22.87 -9.55 -21.10
C VAL A 126 -23.80 -10.76 -21.05
N SER A 127 -23.52 -11.72 -20.17
CA SER A 127 -24.35 -12.91 -19.99
C SER A 127 -25.76 -12.57 -19.51
N GLY A 128 -25.90 -11.62 -18.58
CA GLY A 128 -27.21 -11.20 -18.03
C GLY A 128 -28.04 -10.32 -18.97
N LEU A 129 -27.41 -9.68 -19.96
CA LEU A 129 -28.09 -8.91 -21.02
C LEU A 129 -28.45 -9.78 -22.25
N GLY A 130 -27.74 -10.90 -22.44
CA GLY A 130 -27.97 -11.84 -23.55
C GLY A 130 -29.04 -12.90 -23.29
N THR A 131 -29.57 -12.96 -22.07
CA THR A 131 -30.69 -13.84 -21.63
C THR A 131 -31.99 -13.06 -21.52
#